data_AF-A0A923A3R6-F1
#
_entry.id   AF-A0A923A3R6-F1
#
_cell.length_a   1.000
_cell.length_b   1.000
_cell.length_c   1.000
_cell.angle_alpha   90.00
_cell.angle_beta   90.00
_cell.angle_gamma   90.00
#
_symmetry.space_group_name_H-M   'P 1'
#
loop_
_entity.id
_entity.type
_entity.pdbx_description
1 polymer ?
#
loop_
_entity_poly.entity_id
_entity_poly.type
_entity_poly.pdbx_seq_one_letter_code
_entity_poly.pdbx_strand_id
1 'polypeptide(L)'
;MGLLKKIFVSEEKEAGNIDIIGIHPIHAADPCHLIELIIKNCQSEIDMIGFTQEISGQPKSNWQVPYNDKFLNDDGSKITGDVMLDGRDEKNWKGNVRIAFFFHYLDLSKPLKTPFGIKSLPAPTDLPERLKIMEYESLD
;
A
#
# COMPACT_ATOMS: atom_id res chain seq x y z
N MET A 1 -1.61 -51.23 17.26
CA MET A 1 -0.67 -50.10 17.23
C MET A 1 -1.03 -49.19 16.06
N GLY A 2 -1.99 -48.28 16.28
CA GLY A 2 -2.42 -47.31 15.27
C GLY A 2 -1.68 -46.00 15.48
N LEU A 3 -0.84 -45.62 14.51
CA LEU A 3 -0.09 -44.37 14.52
C LEU A 3 -1.01 -43.24 14.03
N LEU A 4 -1.56 -42.45 14.95
CA LEU A 4 -2.24 -41.20 14.64
C LEU A 4 -1.20 -40.16 14.17
N LYS A 5 -1.16 -39.89 12.87
CA LYS A 5 -0.47 -38.72 12.31
C LYS A 5 -1.22 -37.47 12.77
N LYS A 6 -0.64 -36.72 13.71
CA LYS A 6 -1.03 -35.34 13.98
C LYS A 6 -0.74 -34.52 12.72
N ILE A 7 -1.80 -34.10 12.05
CA ILE A 7 -1.74 -33.06 11.02
C ILE A 7 -1.52 -31.76 11.79
N PHE A 8 -0.31 -31.21 11.72
CA PHE A 8 -0.09 -29.81 12.05
C PHE A 8 -0.64 -29.01 10.87
N VAL A 9 -1.87 -28.49 11.02
CA VAL A 9 -2.33 -27.37 10.20
C VAL A 9 -1.57 -26.17 10.76
N SER A 10 -0.58 -25.69 10.02
CA SER A 10 -0.08 -24.34 10.25
C SER A 10 -1.26 -23.40 10.07
N GLU A 11 -1.62 -22.66 11.10
CA GLU A 11 -2.53 -21.52 10.96
C GLU A 11 -1.88 -20.58 9.93
N GLU A 12 -2.32 -20.66 8.67
CA GLU A 12 -2.16 -19.57 7.74
C GLU A 12 -2.86 -18.39 8.41
N LYS A 13 -2.10 -17.50 9.06
CA LYS A 13 -2.56 -16.16 9.37
C LYS A 13 -3.20 -15.65 8.08
N GLU A 14 -4.53 -15.47 8.07
CA GLU A 14 -5.20 -14.83 6.95
C GLU A 14 -4.45 -13.54 6.64
N ALA A 15 -3.68 -13.57 5.55
CA ALA A 15 -3.00 -12.39 5.08
C ALA A 15 -4.10 -11.36 4.81
N GLY A 16 -4.06 -10.21 5.50
CA GLY A 16 -5.10 -9.19 5.40
C GLY A 16 -5.52 -8.93 3.95
N ASN A 17 -6.80 -8.77 3.68
CA ASN A 17 -7.24 -8.47 2.31
C ASN A 17 -7.02 -6.98 2.02
N ILE A 18 -6.50 -6.66 0.85
CA ILE A 18 -6.27 -5.28 0.42
C ILE A 18 -7.18 -4.87 -0.73
N ASP A 19 -7.75 -3.67 -0.62
CA ASP A 19 -8.47 -2.99 -1.68
C ASP A 19 -7.75 -1.70 -2.05
N ILE A 20 -7.45 -1.53 -3.35
CA ILE A 20 -6.99 -0.26 -3.90
C ILE A 20 -8.24 0.57 -4.17
N ILE A 21 -8.42 1.64 -3.41
CA ILE A 21 -9.61 2.48 -3.42
C ILE A 21 -9.57 3.47 -4.58
N GLY A 22 -8.38 4.04 -4.83
CA GLY A 22 -8.21 5.09 -5.82
C GLY A 22 -6.78 5.22 -6.30
N ILE A 23 -6.66 5.67 -7.55
CA ILE A 23 -5.41 6.09 -8.18
C ILE A 23 -5.68 7.47 -8.76
N HIS A 24 -4.90 8.46 -8.33
CA HIS A 24 -5.13 9.86 -8.66
C HIS A 24 -3.87 10.45 -9.27
N PRO A 25 -3.88 10.87 -10.53
CA PRO A 25 -2.74 11.57 -11.12
C PRO A 25 -2.41 12.83 -10.31
N ILE A 26 -1.11 13.05 -10.06
CA ILE A 26 -0.59 14.22 -9.35
C ILE A 26 0.25 15.05 -10.31
N HIS A 27 0.08 16.36 -10.28
CA HIS A 27 0.91 17.27 -11.04
C HIS A 27 2.28 17.41 -10.35
N ALA A 28 3.31 16.81 -10.93
CA ALA A 28 4.69 16.85 -10.48
C ALA A 28 5.63 16.94 -11.70
N ALA A 29 6.93 17.15 -11.46
CA ALA A 29 7.93 17.20 -12.53
C ALA A 29 8.03 15.86 -13.29
N ASP A 30 7.88 14.75 -12.57
CA ASP A 30 7.85 13.40 -13.11
C ASP A 30 6.43 12.80 -12.98
N PRO A 31 6.05 11.84 -13.85
CA PRO A 31 4.78 11.13 -13.74
C PRO A 31 4.59 10.52 -12.35
N CYS A 32 3.54 10.95 -11.66
CA CYS A 32 3.26 10.55 -10.28
C CYS A 32 1.77 10.32 -10.08
N HIS A 33 1.43 9.32 -9.27
CA HIS A 33 0.07 9.08 -8.81
C HIS A 33 0.04 9.00 -7.30
N LEU A 34 -1.01 9.53 -6.69
CA LEU A 34 -1.41 9.20 -5.33
C LEU A 34 -2.26 7.93 -5.37
N ILE A 35 -1.86 6.91 -4.63
CA ILE A 35 -2.60 5.66 -4.47
C ILE A 35 -3.20 5.63 -3.07
N GLU A 36 -4.49 5.38 -2.98
CA GLU A 36 -5.20 5.15 -1.71
C GLU A 36 -5.62 3.68 -1.61
N LEU A 37 -5.39 3.07 -0.46
CA LEU A 37 -5.77 1.68 -0.20
C LEU A 37 -6.29 1.46 1.22
N ILE A 38 -6.98 0.34 1.41
CA ILE A 38 -7.37 -0.17 2.73
C ILE A 38 -6.85 -1.59 2.86
N ILE A 39 -6.07 -1.86 3.91
CA ILE A 39 -5.80 -3.22 4.38
C ILE A 39 -6.83 -3.58 5.44
N LYS A 40 -7.59 -4.65 5.20
CA LYS A 40 -8.62 -5.15 6.10
C LYS A 40 -8.03 -6.12 7.11
N ASN A 41 -8.51 -6.04 8.35
CA ASN A 41 -8.16 -6.96 9.43
C ASN A 41 -6.64 -7.11 9.66
N CYS A 42 -5.88 -6.04 9.44
CA CYS A 42 -4.45 -6.01 9.65
C CYS A 42 -4.10 -6.36 11.11
N GLN A 43 -3.06 -7.19 11.28
CA GLN A 43 -2.64 -7.71 12.59
C GLN A 43 -1.20 -7.31 12.95
N SER A 44 -0.45 -6.74 12.03
CA SER A 44 0.97 -6.42 12.20
C SER A 44 1.43 -5.45 11.13
N GLU A 45 2.60 -4.86 11.35
CA GLU A 45 3.30 -4.04 10.37
C GLU A 45 3.38 -4.70 8.99
N ILE A 46 3.30 -3.86 7.96
CA ILE A 46 3.33 -4.26 6.56
C ILE A 46 4.59 -3.69 5.92
N ASP A 47 5.28 -4.52 5.14
CA ASP A 47 6.40 -4.07 4.31
C ASP A 47 5.91 -3.17 3.17
N MET A 48 6.02 -1.86 3.36
CA MET A 48 5.61 -0.86 2.36
C MET A 48 6.43 -0.95 1.07
N ILE A 49 7.69 -1.41 1.13
CA ILE A 49 8.53 -1.64 -0.07
C ILE A 49 7.99 -2.80 -0.91
N GLY A 50 7.15 -3.67 -0.32
CA GLY A 50 6.45 -4.73 -1.03
C GLY A 50 5.39 -4.23 -2.01
N PHE A 51 4.99 -2.96 -1.94
CA PHE A 51 4.12 -2.31 -2.92
C PHE A 51 4.97 -1.80 -4.10
N THR A 52 4.95 -2.49 -5.23
CA THR A 52 5.88 -2.17 -6.32
C THR A 52 5.39 -2.66 -7.67
N GLN A 53 6.03 -2.18 -8.74
CA GLN A 53 5.91 -2.73 -10.08
C GLN A 53 7.27 -3.13 -10.62
N GLU A 54 7.30 -4.30 -11.25
CA GLU A 54 8.50 -4.80 -11.90
C GLU A 54 8.85 -3.96 -13.13
N ILE A 55 10.12 -3.53 -13.16
CA ILE A 55 10.72 -2.96 -14.35
C ILE A 55 11.54 -4.07 -15.02
N SER A 56 11.05 -4.53 -16.17
CA SER A 56 11.66 -5.65 -16.91
C SER A 56 13.13 -5.38 -17.20
N GLY A 57 13.99 -6.36 -16.90
CA GLY A 57 15.43 -6.28 -17.14
C GLY A 57 16.20 -5.42 -16.13
N GLN A 58 15.56 -4.89 -15.09
CA GLN A 58 16.20 -4.11 -14.03
C GLN A 58 16.19 -4.87 -12.70
N PRO A 59 17.23 -4.73 -11.86
CA PRO A 59 17.22 -5.29 -10.51
C PRO A 59 16.11 -4.67 -9.65
N LYS A 60 15.62 -5.41 -8.65
CA LYS A 60 14.53 -4.96 -7.75
C LYS A 60 14.85 -3.63 -7.04
N SER A 61 16.13 -3.34 -6.79
CA SER A 61 16.57 -2.06 -6.21
C SER A 61 16.25 -0.83 -7.06
N ASN A 62 15.97 -1.02 -8.36
CA ASN A 62 15.61 0.04 -9.29
C ASN A 62 14.10 0.17 -9.46
N TRP A 63 13.30 -0.72 -8.86
CA TRP A 63 11.86 -0.68 -8.98
C TRP A 63 11.30 0.44 -8.09
N GLN A 64 10.22 1.05 -8.55
CA GLN A 64 9.54 2.11 -7.80
C GLN A 64 8.81 1.51 -6.59
N VAL A 65 8.79 2.27 -5.51
CA VAL A 65 8.17 1.92 -4.22
C VAL A 65 7.37 3.13 -3.71
N PRO A 66 6.54 3.00 -2.67
CA PRO A 66 5.82 4.12 -2.10
C PRO A 66 6.75 5.26 -1.67
N TYR A 67 6.28 6.49 -1.86
CA TYR A 67 6.90 7.71 -1.39
C TYR A 67 5.93 8.49 -0.51
N ASN A 68 6.43 9.02 0.61
CA ASN A 68 5.71 9.84 1.57
C ASN A 68 4.37 9.21 2.02
N ASP A 69 4.42 7.93 2.40
CA ASP A 69 3.27 7.14 2.81
C ASP A 69 2.70 7.55 4.18
N LYS A 70 1.38 7.75 4.24
CA LYS A 70 0.65 8.25 5.41
C LYS A 70 -0.46 7.29 5.83
N PHE A 71 -0.62 7.14 7.14
CA PHE A 71 -1.85 6.59 7.71
C PHE A 71 -2.96 7.61 7.62
N LEU A 72 -4.16 7.15 7.25
CA LEU A 72 -5.37 7.97 7.21
C LEU A 72 -6.41 7.44 8.19
N ASN A 73 -7.35 8.31 8.58
CA ASN A 73 -8.57 7.88 9.26
C ASN A 73 -9.51 7.11 8.32
N ASP A 74 -10.60 6.55 8.87
CA ASP A 74 -11.48 5.61 8.16
C ASP A 74 -12.07 6.13 6.84
N ASP A 75 -12.38 7.43 6.73
CA ASP A 75 -12.93 8.05 5.53
C ASP A 75 -11.85 8.67 4.61
N GLY A 76 -10.58 8.65 5.03
CA GLY A 76 -9.47 9.22 4.29
C GLY A 76 -9.48 10.75 4.22
N SER A 77 -10.09 11.44 5.18
CA SER A 77 -10.13 12.90 5.25
C SER A 77 -9.09 13.52 6.19
N LYS A 78 -8.33 12.72 6.93
CA LYS A 78 -7.31 13.17 7.89
C LYS A 78 -6.10 12.22 7.88
N ILE A 79 -4.91 12.81 7.93
CA ILE A 79 -3.67 12.09 8.23
C ILE A 79 -3.62 11.81 9.74
N THR A 80 -3.40 10.54 10.10
CA THR A 80 -3.32 10.08 11.50
C THR A 80 -1.90 9.70 11.91
N GLY A 81 -0.98 9.59 10.95
CA GLY A 81 0.43 9.34 11.19
C GLY A 81 1.23 9.25 9.89
N ASP A 82 2.55 9.31 10.02
CA ASP A 82 3.51 9.01 8.97
C ASP A 82 3.94 7.56 9.08
N VAL A 83 3.89 6.78 7.99
CA VAL A 83 4.17 5.34 8.09
C VAL A 83 5.64 5.07 8.39
N MET A 84 6.57 5.89 7.89
CA MET A 84 8.00 5.75 8.17
C MET A 84 8.33 6.04 9.64
N LEU A 85 7.71 7.07 10.21
CA LEU A 85 7.99 7.52 11.57
C LEU A 85 7.16 6.76 12.62
N ASP A 86 5.88 6.55 12.34
CA ASP A 86 4.90 6.01 13.28
C ASP A 86 4.59 4.52 13.03
N GLY A 87 5.09 3.93 11.95
CA GLY A 87 4.84 2.52 11.59
C GLY A 87 5.42 1.49 12.57
N ARG A 88 6.33 1.89 13.46
CA ARG A 88 6.84 1.00 14.51
C ARG A 88 5.85 0.80 15.66
N ASP A 89 4.86 1.68 15.79
CA ASP A 89 3.80 1.51 16.78
C ASP A 89 2.75 0.53 16.25
N GLU A 90 2.73 -0.68 16.81
CA GLU A 90 1.84 -1.76 16.38
C GLU A 90 0.36 -1.35 16.36
N LYS A 91 -0.04 -0.37 17.19
CA LYS A 91 -1.44 0.08 17.24
C LYS A 91 -1.91 0.68 15.91
N ASN A 92 -1.00 1.25 15.13
CA ASN A 92 -1.32 1.87 13.84
C ASN A 92 -1.62 0.82 12.75
N TRP A 93 -1.31 -0.45 13.00
CA TRP A 93 -1.52 -1.56 12.08
C TRP A 93 -2.64 -2.52 12.51
N LYS A 94 -3.42 -2.21 13.54
CA LYS A 94 -4.50 -3.11 14.00
C LYS A 94 -5.83 -2.73 13.36
N GLY A 95 -6.52 -3.73 12.80
CA GLY A 95 -7.86 -3.55 12.23
C GLY A 95 -7.83 -3.11 10.78
N ASN A 96 -8.73 -2.20 10.39
CA ASN A 96 -8.75 -1.67 9.02
C ASN A 96 -7.80 -0.47 8.94
N VAL A 97 -6.75 -0.61 8.14
CA VAL A 97 -5.70 0.40 8.01
C VAL A 97 -5.85 1.05 6.65
N ARG A 98 -6.16 2.35 6.63
CA ARG A 98 -6.18 3.15 5.40
C ARG A 98 -4.85 3.86 5.23
N ILE A 99 -4.26 3.73 4.05
CA ILE A 99 -2.98 4.34 3.71
C ILE A 99 -3.12 5.05 2.37
N ALA A 100 -2.45 6.20 2.24
CA ALA A 100 -2.20 6.80 0.94
C ALA A 100 -0.71 7.10 0.77
N PHE A 101 -0.22 6.97 -0.46
CA PHE A 101 1.18 7.22 -0.79
C PHE A 101 1.34 7.63 -2.24
N PHE A 102 2.44 8.31 -2.57
CA PHE A 102 2.78 8.65 -3.93
C PHE A 102 3.58 7.51 -4.58
N PHE A 103 3.40 7.34 -5.89
CA PHE A 103 4.09 6.32 -6.67
C PHE A 103 4.47 6.86 -8.04
N HIS A 104 5.77 6.97 -8.30
CA HIS A 104 6.31 7.48 -9.55
C HIS A 104 6.30 6.41 -10.64
N TYR A 105 6.11 6.87 -11.88
CA TYR A 105 6.18 6.04 -13.08
C TYR A 105 5.29 4.78 -13.04
N LEU A 106 4.13 4.88 -12.37
CA LEU A 106 3.14 3.81 -12.31
C LEU A 106 2.67 3.45 -13.73
N ASP A 107 2.87 2.19 -14.11
CA ASP A 107 2.35 1.62 -15.35
C ASP A 107 0.93 1.09 -15.11
N LEU A 108 -0.07 1.87 -15.53
CA LEU A 108 -1.49 1.56 -15.35
C LEU A 108 -1.94 0.29 -16.11
N SER A 109 -1.14 -0.22 -17.05
CA SER A 109 -1.44 -1.46 -17.76
C SER A 109 -1.04 -2.72 -16.99
N LYS A 110 -0.28 -2.56 -15.90
CA LYS A 110 0.25 -3.66 -15.09
C LYS A 110 -0.39 -3.67 -13.70
N PRO A 111 -0.52 -4.84 -13.07
CA PRO A 111 -0.96 -4.89 -11.68
C PRO A 111 0.13 -4.37 -10.74
N LEU A 112 -0.28 -4.00 -9.53
CA LEU A 112 0.62 -3.73 -8.42
C LEU A 112 0.98 -5.04 -7.73
N LYS A 113 2.27 -5.28 -7.48
CA LYS A 113 2.70 -6.30 -6.53
C LYS A 113 2.53 -5.73 -5.13
N THR A 114 1.97 -6.50 -4.21
CA THR A 114 1.75 -6.09 -2.82
C THR A 114 2.20 -7.22 -1.88
N PRO A 115 2.40 -6.93 -0.58
CA PRO A 115 2.61 -7.97 0.44
C PRO A 115 1.47 -9.01 0.53
N PHE A 116 0.30 -8.68 -0.04
CA PHE A 116 -0.90 -9.53 -0.05
C PHE A 116 -1.16 -10.19 -1.41
N GLY A 117 -0.16 -10.17 -2.30
CA GLY A 117 -0.26 -10.70 -3.66
C GLY A 117 -0.44 -9.62 -4.73
N ILE A 118 -0.79 -10.05 -5.93
CA ILE A 118 -0.91 -9.19 -7.11
C ILE A 118 -2.31 -8.58 -7.17
N LYS A 119 -2.41 -7.26 -7.39
CA LYS A 119 -3.69 -6.53 -7.45
C LYS A 119 -3.79 -5.70 -8.73
N SER A 120 -4.88 -5.89 -9.47
CA SER A 120 -5.22 -5.02 -10.60
C SER A 120 -5.49 -3.60 -10.12
N LEU A 121 -5.10 -2.63 -10.94
CA LEU A 121 -5.31 -1.22 -10.65
C LEU A 121 -6.72 -0.78 -11.12
N PRO A 122 -7.48 -0.02 -10.33
CA PRO A 122 -8.66 0.66 -10.85
C PRO A 122 -8.27 1.70 -11.90
N ALA A 123 -9.26 2.15 -12.69
CA ALA A 123 -9.05 3.29 -13.59
C ALA A 123 -8.69 4.54 -12.78
N PRO A 124 -7.72 5.36 -13.23
CA PRO A 124 -7.42 6.62 -12.56
C PRO A 124 -8.61 7.58 -12.53
N THR A 125 -8.69 8.38 -11.48
CA THR A 125 -9.74 9.41 -11.29
C THR A 125 -9.12 10.69 -10.76
N ASP A 126 -9.82 11.81 -10.89
CA ASP A 126 -9.39 13.08 -10.29
C ASP A 126 -9.22 12.94 -8.77
N LEU A 127 -8.29 13.73 -8.20
CA LEU A 127 -8.02 13.72 -6.76
C LEU A 127 -9.25 14.23 -5.99
N PRO A 128 -9.88 13.42 -5.12
CA PRO A 128 -11.03 13.86 -4.36
C PRO A 128 -10.62 14.91 -3.31
N GLU A 129 -11.51 15.87 -3.03
CA GLU A 129 -11.26 16.99 -2.09
C GLU A 129 -10.70 16.52 -0.74
N ARG A 130 -11.24 15.44 -0.18
CA ARG A 130 -10.80 14.88 1.11
C ARG A 130 -9.33 14.42 1.13
N LEU A 131 -8.77 14.03 -0.02
CA LEU A 131 -7.39 13.59 -0.16
C LEU A 131 -6.42 14.71 -0.50
N LYS A 132 -6.88 15.95 -0.69
CA LYS A 132 -5.98 17.11 -0.91
C LYS A 132 -5.07 17.43 0.28
N ILE A 133 -5.33 16.82 1.44
CA ILE A 133 -4.42 16.82 2.59
C ILE A 133 -3.09 16.11 2.31
N MET A 134 -3.03 15.27 1.26
CA MET A 134 -1.81 14.62 0.80
C MET A 134 -1.07 15.58 -0.12
N GLU A 135 -0.11 16.30 0.45
CA GLU A 135 0.72 17.25 -0.30
C GLU A 135 1.94 16.51 -0.88
N TYR A 136 2.17 16.71 -2.18
CA TYR A 136 3.36 16.19 -2.84
C TYR A 136 4.49 17.21 -2.70
N GLU A 137 5.57 16.81 -2.03
CA GLU A 137 6.78 17.60 -1.94
C GLU A 137 7.78 17.08 -2.97
N SER A 138 8.14 17.91 -3.96
CA SER A 138 9.32 17.63 -4.78
C SER A 138 10.56 17.88 -3.94
N LEU A 139 11.51 16.94 -3.95
CA LEU A 139 12.88 17.26 -3.55
C LEU A 139 13.47 18.14 -4.65
N ASP A 140 13.64 19.42 -4.36
CA ASP A 140 14.34 20.39 -5.22
C ASP A 140 15.81 20.01 -5.46
#